data_AF-A0A962UIF2-F1
#
_entry.id   AF-A0A962UIF2-F1
#
_cell.length_a   1.000
_cell.length_b   1.000
_cell.length_c   1.000
_cell.angle_alpha   90.00
_cell.angle_beta   90.00
_cell.angle_gamma   90.00
#
_symmetry.space_group_name_H-M   'P 1'
#
loop_
_entity.id
_entity.type
_entity.pdbx_description
1 polymer ?
#
loop_
_entity_poly.entity_id
_entity_poly.type
_entity_poly.pdbx_seq_one_letter_code
_entity_poly.pdbx_strand_id
1 'polypeptide(L)'
;MGAAVIRFFNTAGPIKPDLHYCLPPLTRFDLGEVLQLIEQQKYFVLHAPRQTGKTSCLLALMEYLNASGQYRCIYVNVEIAQAAREDVAGAMQAILSELGSWARIVLNDDYLNSIRTRVLADSGPFTALSELLKQWAARDRRPLVVLIFFRRNRCAGG
;
A
#
# COMPACT_ATOMS: atom_id res chain seq x y z
N MET A 1 -43.89 4.92 -1.05
CA MET A 1 -43.18 5.66 -2.12
C MET A 1 -41.80 6.06 -1.60
N GLY A 2 -40.75 5.31 -1.93
CA GLY A 2 -39.38 5.67 -1.56
C GLY A 2 -38.87 6.73 -2.54
N ALA A 3 -38.50 7.91 -2.04
CA ALA A 3 -37.90 8.95 -2.85
C ALA A 3 -36.59 8.44 -3.46
N ALA A 4 -36.43 8.53 -4.78
CA ALA A 4 -35.19 8.20 -5.44
C ALA A 4 -34.13 9.24 -5.03
N VAL A 5 -33.10 8.80 -4.30
CA VAL A 5 -31.95 9.65 -3.96
C VAL A 5 -31.17 9.93 -5.23
N ILE A 6 -31.25 11.16 -5.71
CA ILE A 6 -30.46 11.61 -6.87
C ILE A 6 -29.03 11.83 -6.37
N ARG A 7 -28.12 10.90 -6.75
CA ARG A 7 -26.68 11.05 -6.48
C ARG A 7 -26.14 12.25 -7.26
N PHE A 8 -25.10 12.90 -6.73
CA PHE A 8 -24.44 14.03 -7.39
C PHE A 8 -22.91 13.88 -7.40
N PHE A 9 -22.22 14.59 -8.29
CA PHE A 9 -20.75 14.58 -8.33
C PHE A 9 -20.21 15.54 -7.27
N ASN A 10 -19.43 15.03 -6.31
CA ASN A 10 -18.72 15.88 -5.37
C ASN A 10 -17.32 16.22 -5.89
N THR A 11 -17.02 17.51 -5.99
CA THR A 11 -15.72 18.03 -6.43
C THR A 11 -14.86 18.56 -5.28
N ALA A 12 -15.37 18.62 -4.04
CA ALA A 12 -14.64 19.09 -2.86
C ALA A 12 -15.00 18.32 -1.58
N GLY A 13 -13.98 17.85 -0.84
CA GLY A 13 -14.17 17.09 0.40
C GLY A 13 -14.38 15.57 0.20
N PRO A 14 -14.57 14.81 1.29
CA PRO A 14 -14.64 13.36 1.25
C PRO A 14 -15.85 12.85 0.44
N ILE A 15 -15.63 11.82 -0.40
CA ILE A 15 -16.69 11.18 -1.19
C ILE A 15 -17.46 10.19 -0.31
N LYS A 16 -18.77 10.43 -0.12
CA LYS A 16 -19.68 9.50 0.56
C LYS A 16 -20.39 8.63 -0.47
N PRO A 17 -20.19 7.28 -0.48
CA PRO A 17 -20.76 6.38 -1.49
C PRO A 17 -22.29 6.43 -1.58
N ASP A 18 -22.95 6.74 -0.47
CA ASP A 18 -24.41 6.80 -0.38
C ASP A 18 -25.01 8.07 -1.00
N LEU A 19 -24.20 9.14 -1.14
CA LEU A 19 -24.64 10.46 -1.59
C LEU A 19 -24.06 10.87 -2.94
N HIS A 20 -22.89 10.35 -3.30
CA HIS A 20 -22.15 10.80 -4.48
C HIS A 20 -22.03 9.72 -5.55
N TYR A 21 -21.94 10.13 -6.82
CA TYR A 21 -21.48 9.23 -7.88
C TYR A 21 -20.04 8.80 -7.59
N CYS A 22 -19.87 7.54 -7.19
CA CYS A 22 -18.57 6.94 -6.90
C CYS A 22 -18.36 5.76 -7.84
N LEU A 23 -17.39 5.86 -8.75
CA LEU A 23 -16.87 4.68 -9.43
C LEU A 23 -16.16 3.82 -8.38
N PRO A 24 -16.57 2.54 -8.19
CA PRO A 24 -15.88 1.65 -7.28
C PRO A 24 -14.38 1.68 -7.57
N PRO A 25 -13.51 1.91 -6.57
CA PRO A 25 -12.08 2.05 -6.84
C PRO A 25 -11.49 0.83 -7.56
N LEU A 26 -12.06 -0.35 -7.31
CA LEU A 26 -11.70 -1.62 -7.95
C LEU A 26 -12.10 -1.74 -9.42
N THR A 27 -13.02 -0.91 -9.94
CA THR A 27 -13.38 -0.91 -11.37
C THR A 27 -12.51 0.04 -12.18
N ARG A 28 -11.54 0.73 -11.54
CA ARG A 28 -10.63 1.68 -12.21
C ARG A 28 -9.39 1.01 -12.81
N PHE A 29 -9.22 -0.29 -12.58
CA PHE A 29 -8.18 -1.13 -13.14
C PHE A 29 -8.75 -2.54 -13.32
N ASP A 30 -8.07 -3.38 -14.10
CA ASP A 30 -8.48 -4.78 -14.26
C ASP A 30 -8.13 -5.56 -12.98
N LEU A 31 -9.12 -5.70 -12.09
CA LEU A 31 -8.96 -6.46 -10.85
C LEU A 31 -8.64 -7.93 -11.12
N GLY A 32 -9.22 -8.53 -12.17
CA GLY A 32 -8.98 -9.93 -12.51
C GLY A 32 -7.52 -10.18 -12.87
N GLU A 33 -6.96 -9.31 -13.71
CA GLU A 33 -5.53 -9.37 -14.06
C GLU A 33 -4.64 -9.19 -12.82
N VAL A 34 -4.94 -8.22 -11.96
CA VAL A 34 -4.16 -7.99 -10.73
C VAL A 34 -4.21 -9.20 -9.79
N LEU A 35 -5.39 -9.81 -9.60
CA LEU A 35 -5.52 -11.01 -8.77
C LEU A 35 -4.75 -12.20 -9.37
N GLN A 36 -4.80 -12.40 -10.69
CA GLN A 36 -4.00 -13.42 -11.36
C GLN A 36 -2.49 -13.20 -11.16
N LEU A 37 -2.01 -11.95 -11.23
CA LEU A 37 -0.61 -11.63 -10.98
C LEU A 37 -0.20 -11.94 -9.53
N ILE A 38 -1.08 -11.65 -8.57
CA ILE A 38 -0.87 -11.96 -7.15
C ILE A 38 -0.82 -13.48 -6.93
N GLU A 39 -1.76 -14.24 -7.49
CA GLU A 39 -1.78 -15.71 -7.41
C GLU A 39 -0.51 -16.33 -8.00
N GLN A 40 0.01 -15.75 -9.10
CA GLN A 40 1.26 -16.17 -9.74
C GLN A 40 2.52 -15.64 -9.02
N GLN A 41 2.38 -14.94 -7.89
CA GLN A 41 3.48 -14.36 -7.11
C GLN A 41 4.37 -13.41 -7.92
N LYS A 42 3.78 -12.67 -8.88
CA LYS A 42 4.49 -11.74 -9.75
C LYS A 42 4.49 -10.33 -9.18
N TYR A 43 5.58 -9.61 -9.42
CA TYR A 43 5.62 -8.15 -9.22
C TYR A 43 4.84 -7.46 -10.34
N PHE A 44 4.03 -6.45 -9.99
CA PHE A 44 3.28 -5.65 -10.95
C PHE A 44 3.36 -4.17 -10.60
N VAL A 45 3.18 -3.31 -11.61
CA VAL A 45 3.19 -1.86 -11.44
C VAL A 45 1.86 -1.30 -11.92
N LEU A 46 1.13 -0.63 -11.03
CA LEU A 46 -0.13 0.00 -11.37
C LEU A 46 0.10 1.37 -12.05
N HIS A 47 0.08 1.37 -13.38
CA HIS A 47 0.14 2.59 -14.19
C HIS A 47 -1.24 3.24 -14.35
N ALA A 48 -1.60 4.17 -13.46
CA ALA A 48 -2.72 5.09 -13.70
C ALA A 48 -2.25 6.53 -14.07
N PRO A 49 -3.05 7.32 -14.80
CA PRO A 49 -2.78 8.74 -15.02
C PRO A 49 -2.71 9.55 -13.71
N ARG A 50 -2.22 10.80 -13.77
CA ARG A 50 -2.22 11.69 -12.58
C ARG A 50 -3.66 11.95 -12.12
N GLN A 51 -3.85 12.07 -10.79
CA GLN A 51 -5.12 12.41 -10.14
C GLN A 51 -6.28 11.41 -10.32
N THR A 52 -6.04 10.18 -10.78
CA THR A 52 -7.10 9.17 -10.97
C THR A 52 -7.44 8.34 -9.73
N GLY A 53 -6.89 8.70 -8.56
CA GLY A 53 -7.17 8.03 -7.29
C GLY A 53 -6.40 6.73 -7.07
N LYS A 54 -5.14 6.62 -7.53
CA LYS A 54 -4.28 5.44 -7.31
C LYS A 54 -4.23 4.98 -5.85
N THR A 55 -4.07 5.92 -4.93
CA THR A 55 -4.05 5.64 -3.49
C THR A 55 -5.37 4.99 -3.07
N SER A 56 -6.51 5.54 -3.51
CA SER A 56 -7.82 4.96 -3.27
C SER A 56 -7.97 3.56 -3.86
N CYS A 57 -7.43 3.31 -5.06
CA CYS A 57 -7.43 1.98 -5.68
C CYS A 57 -6.60 0.97 -4.88
N LEU A 58 -5.39 1.34 -4.45
CA LEU A 58 -4.50 0.46 -3.69
C LEU A 58 -5.06 0.16 -2.28
N LEU A 59 -5.65 1.16 -1.62
CA LEU A 59 -6.34 0.95 -0.34
C LEU A 59 -7.53 0.01 -0.49
N ALA A 60 -8.37 0.21 -1.52
CA ALA A 60 -9.49 -0.69 -1.80
C ALA A 60 -9.02 -2.12 -2.15
N LEU A 61 -7.90 -2.27 -2.88
CA LEU A 61 -7.30 -3.57 -3.15
C LEU A 61 -6.80 -4.26 -1.87
N MET A 62 -6.14 -3.51 -0.98
CA MET A 62 -5.70 -4.02 0.31
C MET A 62 -6.89 -4.51 1.16
N GLU A 63 -7.94 -3.71 1.27
CA GLU A 63 -9.17 -4.08 1.98
C GLU A 63 -9.81 -5.34 1.38
N TYR A 64 -9.91 -5.40 0.05
CA TYR A 64 -10.45 -6.55 -0.68
C TYR A 64 -9.65 -7.84 -0.40
N LEU A 65 -8.32 -7.77 -0.51
CA LEU A 65 -7.45 -8.92 -0.26
C LEU A 65 -7.52 -9.40 1.19
N ASN A 66 -7.53 -8.48 2.16
CA ASN A 66 -7.64 -8.83 3.57
C ASN A 66 -9.02 -9.40 3.93
N ALA A 67 -10.09 -8.87 3.35
CA ALA A 67 -11.45 -9.36 3.56
C ALA A 67 -11.66 -10.79 3.06
N SER A 68 -10.90 -11.21 2.03
CA SER A 68 -10.93 -12.61 1.55
C SER A 68 -10.42 -13.63 2.59
N GLY A 69 -9.64 -13.19 3.59
CA GLY A 69 -8.97 -14.05 4.56
C GLY A 69 -7.81 -14.88 3.99
N GLN A 70 -7.60 -14.89 2.67
CA GLN A 70 -6.57 -15.70 2.00
C GLN A 70 -5.20 -15.03 2.00
N TYR A 71 -5.18 -13.70 2.06
CA TYR A 71 -3.97 -12.89 1.99
C TYR A 71 -3.76 -12.05 3.23
N ARG A 72 -2.52 -11.64 3.45
CA ARG A 72 -2.17 -10.54 4.34
C ARG A 72 -1.65 -9.42 3.48
N CYS A 73 -2.36 -8.31 3.43
CA CYS A 73 -2.01 -7.18 2.57
C CYS A 73 -1.83 -5.91 3.40
N ILE A 74 -0.78 -5.17 3.10
CA ILE A 74 -0.61 -3.79 3.59
C ILE A 74 -0.32 -2.84 2.44
N TYR A 75 -0.70 -1.59 2.64
CA TYR A 75 -0.33 -0.45 1.81
C TYR A 75 0.75 0.35 2.53
N VAL A 76 1.79 0.78 1.82
CA VAL A 76 2.82 1.65 2.37
C VAL A 76 3.13 2.77 1.41
N ASN A 77 3.12 4.00 1.94
CA ASN A 77 3.62 5.16 1.21
C ASN A 77 5.11 5.38 1.55
N VAL A 78 5.98 5.20 0.56
CA VAL A 78 7.43 5.40 0.73
C VAL A 78 7.90 6.79 0.26
N GLU A 79 6.99 7.72 -0.04
CA GLU A 79 7.34 9.11 -0.39
C GLU A 79 8.17 9.80 0.71
N ILE A 80 7.96 9.46 1.98
CA ILE A 80 8.70 10.06 3.10
C ILE A 80 10.21 9.82 2.99
N ALA A 81 10.62 8.70 2.38
CA ALA A 81 12.02 8.37 2.15
C ALA A 81 12.66 9.21 1.03
N GLN A 82 11.87 9.84 0.14
CA GLN A 82 12.41 10.74 -0.89
C GLN A 82 13.01 12.02 -0.27
N ALA A 83 12.50 12.45 0.89
CA ALA A 83 12.99 13.64 1.57
C ALA A 83 14.41 13.45 2.13
N ALA A 84 14.84 12.20 2.34
CA ALA A 84 16.10 11.86 2.96
C ALA A 84 17.33 12.10 2.05
N ARG A 85 17.13 12.44 0.75
CA ARG A 85 18.21 12.70 -0.23
C ARG A 85 19.32 11.64 -0.20
N GLU A 86 20.44 11.94 0.46
CA GLU A 86 21.64 11.10 0.55
C GLU A 86 21.69 10.24 1.83
N ASP A 87 20.78 10.45 2.79
CA ASP A 87 20.68 9.66 4.01
C ASP A 87 19.89 8.36 3.78
N VAL A 88 20.59 7.37 3.20
CA VAL A 88 20.05 6.03 2.96
C VAL A 88 19.64 5.34 4.27
N ALA A 89 20.37 5.59 5.36
CA ALA A 89 20.10 4.95 6.64
C ALA A 89 18.80 5.49 7.26
N GLY A 90 18.63 6.82 7.30
CA GLY A 90 17.40 7.47 7.74
C GLY A 90 16.20 7.13 6.85
N ALA A 91 16.41 7.10 5.52
CA ALA A 91 15.38 6.64 4.58
C ALA A 91 14.91 5.22 4.90
N MET A 92 15.84 4.29 5.09
CA MET A 92 15.51 2.90 5.41
C MET A 92 14.78 2.82 6.75
N GLN A 93 15.27 3.49 7.79
CA GLN A 93 14.61 3.54 9.10
C GLN A 93 13.16 4.03 9.00
N ALA A 94 12.90 5.06 8.18
CA ALA A 94 11.55 5.58 7.96
C ALA A 94 10.65 4.55 7.27
N ILE A 95 11.15 3.87 6.23
CA ILE A 95 10.40 2.81 5.51
C ILE A 95 10.05 1.65 6.45
N LEU A 96 11.01 1.15 7.24
CA LEU A 96 10.75 0.04 8.17
C LEU A 96 9.78 0.43 9.29
N SER A 97 9.81 1.70 9.72
CA SER A 97 8.87 2.22 10.72
C SER A 97 7.46 2.33 10.16
N GLU A 98 7.32 2.82 8.92
CA GLU A 98 6.03 2.91 8.23
C GLU A 98 5.42 1.52 8.00
N LEU A 99 6.23 0.54 7.55
CA LEU A 99 5.82 -0.86 7.42
C LEU A 99 5.26 -1.41 8.74
N GLY A 100 5.98 -1.19 9.84
CA GLY A 100 5.56 -1.65 11.16
C GLY A 100 4.31 -0.94 11.70
N SER A 101 4.12 0.34 11.37
CA SER A 101 2.90 1.08 11.68
C SER A 101 1.68 0.50 10.96
N TRP A 102 1.79 0.29 9.63
CA TRP A 102 0.72 -0.30 8.83
C TRP A 102 0.40 -1.74 9.23
N ALA A 103 1.42 -2.55 9.50
CA ALA A 103 1.22 -3.92 10.01
C ALA A 103 0.42 -3.92 11.31
N ARG A 104 0.76 -3.04 12.25
CA ARG A 104 0.03 -2.89 13.51
C ARG A 104 -1.42 -2.42 13.28
N ILE A 105 -1.62 -1.39 12.45
CA ILE A 105 -2.94 -0.77 12.27
C ILE A 105 -3.89 -1.65 11.46
N VAL A 106 -3.42 -2.23 10.35
CA VAL A 106 -4.28 -2.95 9.40
C VAL A 106 -4.38 -4.44 9.73
N LEU A 107 -3.28 -5.05 10.17
CA LEU A 107 -3.23 -6.50 10.40
C LEU A 107 -3.23 -6.86 11.90
N ASN A 108 -3.24 -5.86 12.80
CA ASN A 108 -3.06 -6.06 14.24
C ASN A 108 -1.81 -6.89 14.58
N ASP A 109 -0.73 -6.71 13.80
CA ASP A 109 0.52 -7.45 13.94
C ASP A 109 1.65 -6.50 14.35
N ASP A 110 2.15 -6.66 15.58
CA ASP A 110 3.23 -5.84 16.11
C ASP A 110 4.64 -6.40 15.88
N TYR A 111 4.75 -7.54 15.19
CA TYR A 111 6.01 -8.26 15.03
C TYR A 111 7.09 -7.38 14.39
N LEU A 112 6.76 -6.66 13.31
CA LEU A 112 7.73 -5.79 12.63
C LEU A 112 8.32 -4.74 13.57
N ASN A 113 7.51 -4.17 14.45
CA ASN A 113 7.95 -3.16 15.41
C ASN A 113 8.91 -3.74 16.45
N SER A 114 8.75 -5.03 16.79
CA SER A 114 9.63 -5.73 17.73
C SER A 114 11.02 -6.06 17.15
N ILE A 115 11.16 -6.18 15.82
CA ILE A 115 12.41 -6.61 15.19
C ILE A 115 13.12 -5.55 14.33
N ARG A 116 12.41 -4.50 13.85
CA ARG A 116 12.95 -3.55 12.85
C ARG A 116 14.29 -2.91 13.26
N THR A 117 14.43 -2.54 14.53
CA THR A 117 15.65 -1.88 15.04
C THR A 117 16.84 -2.84 15.01
N ARG A 118 16.62 -4.09 15.41
CA ARG A 118 17.65 -5.13 15.38
C ARG A 118 18.03 -5.49 13.95
N VAL A 119 17.05 -5.72 13.09
CA VAL A 119 17.29 -6.05 11.67
C VAL A 119 18.05 -4.94 10.95
N LEU A 120 17.74 -3.67 11.24
CA LEU A 120 18.48 -2.54 10.67
C LEU A 120 19.94 -2.49 11.15
N ALA A 121 20.18 -2.76 12.43
CA ALA A 121 21.53 -2.78 13.00
C ALA A 121 22.37 -3.95 12.48
N ASP A 122 21.79 -5.14 12.39
CA ASP A 122 22.51 -6.37 12.05
C ASP A 122 22.79 -6.48 10.54
N SER A 123 21.81 -6.15 9.70
CA SER A 123 21.89 -6.35 8.25
C SER A 123 22.39 -5.10 7.52
N GLY A 124 22.20 -3.91 8.11
CA GLY A 124 22.52 -2.63 7.51
C GLY A 124 21.43 -2.10 6.56
N PRO A 125 21.53 -0.82 6.13
CA PRO A 125 20.43 -0.10 5.50
C PRO A 125 20.06 -0.60 4.09
N PHE A 126 20.94 -1.33 3.39
CA PHE A 126 20.67 -1.82 2.04
C PHE A 126 19.92 -3.17 2.02
N THR A 127 19.98 -3.94 3.10
CA THR A 127 19.44 -5.31 3.16
C THR A 127 18.32 -5.45 4.18
N ALA A 128 18.21 -4.54 5.14
CA ALA A 128 17.24 -4.58 6.24
C ALA A 128 15.79 -4.76 5.76
N LEU A 129 15.37 -4.09 4.68
CA LEU A 129 14.02 -4.25 4.13
C LEU A 129 13.75 -5.69 3.66
N SER A 130 14.68 -6.28 2.90
CA SER A 130 14.54 -7.65 2.41
C SER A 130 14.47 -8.64 3.57
N GLU A 131 15.35 -8.47 4.56
CA GLU A 131 15.42 -9.34 5.73
C GLU A 131 14.15 -9.23 6.58
N LEU A 132 13.68 -8.01 6.83
CA LEU A 132 12.44 -7.75 7.56
C LEU A 132 11.24 -8.44 6.89
N LEU A 133 11.09 -8.26 5.57
CA LEU A 133 9.99 -8.84 4.80
C LEU A 133 10.04 -10.37 4.75
N LYS A 134 11.23 -10.98 4.62
CA LYS A 134 11.42 -12.44 4.67
C LYS A 134 10.96 -13.01 6.00
N GLN A 135 11.44 -12.44 7.10
CA GLN A 135 11.05 -12.89 8.44
C GLN A 135 9.56 -12.72 8.67
N TRP A 136 8.97 -11.63 8.17
CA TRP A 136 7.55 -11.37 8.34
C TRP A 136 6.65 -12.30 7.52
N ALA A 137 7.02 -12.56 6.27
CA ALA A 137 6.32 -13.51 5.40
C ALA A 137 6.37 -14.93 5.96
N ALA A 138 7.48 -15.34 6.59
CA ALA A 138 7.63 -16.69 7.16
C ALA A 138 6.75 -16.95 8.41
N ARG A 139 6.17 -15.92 9.03
CA ARG A 139 5.39 -16.07 10.28
C ARG A 139 3.95 -16.54 10.07
N ASP A 140 3.41 -16.38 8.87
CA ASP A 140 2.03 -16.74 8.56
C ASP A 140 2.02 -17.60 7.30
N ARG A 141 1.07 -18.52 7.20
CA ARG A 141 0.91 -19.37 6.01
C ARG A 141 0.27 -18.62 4.85
N ARG A 142 -0.46 -17.54 5.15
CA ARG A 142 -1.10 -16.69 4.14
C ARG A 142 -0.04 -15.87 3.41
N PRO A 143 -0.07 -15.79 2.07
CA PRO A 143 0.86 -14.97 1.31
C PRO A 143 0.79 -13.49 1.73
N LEU A 144 1.96 -12.87 1.84
CA LEU A 144 2.12 -11.46 2.14
C LEU A 144 2.14 -10.64 0.85
N VAL A 145 1.23 -9.66 0.72
CA VAL A 145 1.19 -8.69 -0.37
C VAL A 145 1.54 -7.31 0.19
N VAL A 146 2.57 -6.67 -0.34
CA VAL A 146 2.97 -5.30 0.05
C VAL A 146 2.73 -4.36 -1.13
N LEU A 147 1.74 -3.49 -1.01
CA LEU A 147 1.43 -2.47 -2.00
C LEU A 147 2.24 -1.22 -1.71
N ILE A 148 3.27 -0.99 -2.52
CA ILE A 148 4.18 0.15 -2.34
C ILE A 148 3.74 1.30 -3.25
N PHE A 149 3.47 2.45 -2.68
CA PHE A 149 3.19 3.67 -3.41
C PHE A 149 4.41 4.59 -3.46
N PHE A 150 4.76 5.01 -4.68
CA PHE A 150 5.80 5.99 -4.94
C PHE A 150 5.28 7.01 -5.95
N ARG A 151 5.43 8.31 -5.64
CA ARG A 151 5.17 9.37 -6.60
C ARG A 151 6.45 9.73 -7.32
N ARG A 152 6.46 9.49 -8.63
CA ARG A 152 7.56 9.90 -9.50
C ARG A 152 7.55 11.43 -9.63
N ASN A 153 8.49 12.11 -8.98
CA ASN A 153 8.81 13.49 -9.33
C ASN A 153 9.43 13.48 -10.73
N ARG A 154 8.76 14.10 -11.70
CA ARG A 154 9.46 14.52 -12.91
C ARG A 154 10.30 15.71 -12.49
N CYS A 155 11.62 15.56 -12.43
CA CYS A 155 12.50 16.72 -12.59
C CYS A 155 12.03 17.44 -13.85
N ALA A 156 11.75 18.74 -13.73
CA ALA A 156 11.63 19.60 -14.88
C ALA A 156 12.97 19.49 -15.63
N GLY A 157 12.91 19.08 -16.90
CA GLY A 157 14.09 19.14 -17.76
C GLY A 157 14.56 20.58 -17.82
N GLY A 158 15.84 20.79 -17.52
CA GLY A 158 16.60 21.92 -18.04
C GLY A 158 17.12 21.60 -19.42
#